data_AF-A0A9D1GKH8-F1
#
_entry.id   AF-A0A9D1GKH8-F1
#
_cell.length_a   1.000
_cell.length_b   1.000
_cell.length_c   1.000
_cell.angle_alpha   90.00
_cell.angle_beta   90.00
_cell.angle_gamma   90.00
#
_symmetry.space_group_name_H-M   'P 1'
#
loop_
_entity.id
_entity.type
_entity.pdbx_description
1 polymer ?
#
loop_
_entity_poly.entity_id
_entity_poly.type
_entity_poly.pdbx_seq_one_letter_code
_entity_poly.pdbx_strand_id
1 'polypeptide(L)'
;EKLRAIFKAALFNSNQSLMLTVTPCLLDNPRFLAMQIAQLYQIVAPKFILPILQQGIDDGSIQATNPGELAEAIMVLSNVWLNPLVSMTDEAGMRNRCKTFNDLLQGAGINQLLDDEMIAGYISYCKSQRTD
;
A
#
# COMPACT_ATOMS: atom_id res chain seq x y z
N GLU A 1 -2.51 14.34 3.21
CA GLU A 1 -1.15 14.49 3.79
C GLU A 1 -0.72 13.41 4.79
N LYS A 2 -1.36 13.24 5.97
CA LYS A 2 -0.89 12.26 6.99
C LYS A 2 -0.78 10.82 6.45
N LEU A 3 -1.82 10.35 5.76
CA LEU A 3 -1.84 9.02 5.15
C LEU A 3 -0.72 8.85 4.11
N ARG A 4 -0.52 9.86 3.25
CA ARG A 4 0.57 9.90 2.26
C ARG A 4 1.95 9.80 2.92
N ALA A 5 2.19 10.55 4.00
CA ALA A 5 3.46 10.54 4.70
C ALA A 5 3.81 9.15 5.27
N ILE A 6 2.83 8.43 5.84
CA ILE A 6 3.02 7.06 6.35
C ILE A 6 3.37 6.11 5.21
N PHE A 7 2.62 6.17 4.09
CA PHE A 7 2.86 5.32 2.93
C PHE A 7 4.25 5.57 2.32
N LYS A 8 4.62 6.84 2.20
CA LYS A 8 5.93 7.25 1.70
C LYS A 8 7.06 6.76 2.59
N ALA A 9 6.92 6.93 3.90
CA ALA A 9 7.87 6.40 4.86
C ALA A 9 7.96 4.86 4.79
N ALA A 10 6.85 4.15 4.64
CA ALA A 10 6.84 2.70 4.52
C ALA A 10 7.56 2.21 3.24
N LEU A 11 7.33 2.87 2.10
CA LEU A 11 7.93 2.50 0.82
C LEU A 11 9.45 2.74 0.78
N PHE A 12 9.90 3.85 1.36
CA PHE A 12 11.31 4.28 1.31
C PHE A 12 12.13 3.90 2.55
N ASN A 13 11.52 3.30 3.58
CA ASN A 13 12.27 2.83 4.74
C ASN A 13 13.17 1.64 4.35
N SER A 14 14.48 1.92 4.31
CA SER A 14 15.56 1.03 3.90
C SER A 14 15.68 -0.26 4.72
N ASN A 15 15.12 -0.33 5.94
CA ASN A 15 15.10 -1.56 6.73
C ASN A 15 14.17 -2.64 6.18
N GLN A 16 13.15 -2.29 5.37
CA GLN A 16 12.39 -3.30 4.61
C GLN A 16 13.16 -3.75 3.36
N SER A 17 13.94 -2.85 2.73
CA SER A 17 14.70 -3.17 1.51
C SER A 17 15.74 -4.28 1.66
N LEU A 18 16.31 -4.48 2.87
CA LEU A 18 17.22 -5.60 3.17
C LEU A 18 16.52 -6.97 3.26
N MET A 19 15.22 -7.01 3.52
CA MET A 19 14.41 -8.24 3.41
C MET A 19 13.91 -8.47 1.98
N LEU A 20 13.90 -7.47 1.10
CA LEU A 20 13.28 -7.55 -0.23
C LEU A 20 14.21 -8.08 -1.33
N THR A 21 15.53 -8.10 -1.12
CA THR A 21 16.52 -8.56 -2.11
C THR A 21 16.77 -10.07 -2.11
N VAL A 22 16.27 -10.81 -1.12
CA VAL A 22 16.52 -12.27 -0.98
C VAL A 22 15.25 -13.07 -0.74
N THR A 23 14.08 -12.41 -0.61
CA THR A 23 12.85 -13.12 -0.25
C THR A 23 12.17 -13.65 -1.52
N PRO A 24 11.92 -14.97 -1.61
CA PRO A 24 11.10 -15.55 -2.68
C PRO A 24 9.70 -14.92 -2.69
N CYS A 25 8.92 -15.18 -3.74
CA CYS A 25 7.56 -14.67 -3.83
C CYS A 25 6.82 -14.92 -2.50
N LEU A 26 6.12 -13.93 -1.95
CA LEU A 26 5.42 -14.07 -0.66
C LEU A 26 4.40 -15.21 -0.68
N LEU A 27 3.91 -15.58 -1.87
CA LEU A 27 3.05 -16.74 -2.07
C LEU A 27 3.76 -18.07 -1.78
N ASP A 28 5.09 -18.14 -1.90
CA ASP A 28 5.91 -19.30 -1.55
C ASP A 28 6.05 -19.47 -0.02
N ASN A 29 5.69 -18.43 0.76
CA ASN A 29 5.59 -18.48 2.22
C ASN A 29 4.17 -18.06 2.70
N PRO A 30 3.15 -18.91 2.45
CA PRO A 30 1.76 -18.57 2.69
C PRO A 30 1.43 -18.34 4.16
N ARG A 31 2.17 -18.96 5.09
CA ARG A 31 1.98 -18.75 6.53
C ARG A 31 2.41 -17.34 6.94
N PHE A 32 3.55 -16.87 6.43
CA PHE A 32 4.01 -15.51 6.68
C PHE A 32 3.06 -14.48 6.05
N LEU A 33 2.62 -14.71 4.82
CA LEU A 33 1.63 -13.85 4.16
C LEU A 33 0.31 -13.77 4.96
N ALA A 34 -0.22 -14.92 5.40
CA ALA A 34 -1.43 -14.96 6.22
C ALA A 34 -1.25 -14.21 7.55
N MET A 35 -0.09 -14.33 8.19
CA MET A 35 0.24 -13.58 9.41
C MET A 35 0.26 -12.07 9.15
N GLN A 36 0.89 -11.63 8.05
CA GLN A 36 0.91 -10.20 7.68
C GLN A 36 -0.52 -9.68 7.45
N ILE A 37 -1.34 -10.41 6.68
CA ILE A 37 -2.73 -10.04 6.44
C ILE A 37 -3.53 -9.97 7.75
N ALA A 38 -3.36 -10.94 8.65
CA ALA A 38 -4.01 -10.91 9.96
C ALA A 38 -3.62 -9.67 10.78
N GLN A 39 -2.34 -9.26 10.73
CA GLN A 39 -1.89 -8.03 11.38
C GLN A 39 -2.51 -6.77 10.77
N LEU A 40 -2.77 -6.74 9.46
CA LEU A 40 -3.47 -5.62 8.82
C LEU A 40 -4.83 -5.39 9.47
N TYR A 41 -5.63 -6.46 9.61
CA TYR A 41 -6.98 -6.38 10.18
C TYR A 41 -6.97 -6.12 11.70
N GLN A 42 -6.10 -6.77 12.45
CA GLN A 42 -6.14 -6.71 13.93
C GLN A 42 -5.46 -5.48 14.51
N ILE A 43 -4.49 -4.91 13.79
CA ILE A 43 -3.60 -3.88 14.31
C ILE A 43 -3.54 -2.69 13.37
N VAL A 44 -3.09 -2.88 12.13
CA VAL A 44 -2.67 -1.74 11.29
C VAL A 44 -3.85 -0.87 10.88
N ALA A 45 -4.89 -1.49 10.29
CA ALA A 45 -6.10 -0.78 9.89
C ALA A 45 -6.80 -0.10 11.07
N PRO A 46 -7.18 -0.78 12.17
CA PRO A 46 -7.94 -0.15 13.25
C PRO A 46 -7.12 0.83 14.11
N LYS A 47 -5.83 0.58 14.34
CA LYS A 47 -5.03 1.40 15.28
C LYS A 47 -4.26 2.54 14.64
N PHE A 48 -3.92 2.44 13.35
CA PHE A 48 -3.08 3.43 12.68
C PHE A 48 -3.79 4.15 11.55
N ILE A 49 -4.54 3.44 10.72
CA ILE A 49 -5.17 4.04 9.53
C ILE A 49 -6.52 4.66 9.85
N LEU A 50 -7.39 3.92 10.54
CA LEU A 50 -8.72 4.39 10.93
C LEU A 50 -8.69 5.75 11.66
N PRO A 51 -7.81 5.99 12.66
CA PRO A 51 -7.76 7.30 13.31
C PRO A 51 -7.40 8.46 12.37
N ILE A 52 -6.61 8.20 11.33
CA ILE A 52 -6.23 9.20 10.32
C ILE A 52 -7.40 9.48 9.39
N LEU A 53 -8.12 8.43 8.97
CA LEU A 53 -9.32 8.58 8.15
C LEU A 53 -10.41 9.33 8.92
N GLN A 54 -10.60 9.00 10.21
CA GLN A 54 -11.57 9.68 11.06
C GLN A 54 -11.24 11.17 11.18
N GLN A 55 -9.98 11.52 11.43
CA GLN A 55 -9.56 12.94 11.44
C GLN A 55 -9.86 13.65 10.12
N GLY A 56 -9.62 12.98 8.98
CA GLY A 56 -9.94 13.55 7.67
C GLY A 56 -11.44 13.69 7.41
N ILE A 57 -12.27 12.85 8.01
CA ILE A 57 -13.74 12.99 7.96
C ILE A 57 -14.17 14.16 8.85
N ASP A 58 -13.63 14.23 10.07
CA ASP A 58 -13.96 15.28 11.04
C ASP A 58 -13.56 16.68 10.54
N ASP A 59 -12.46 16.79 9.79
CA ASP A 59 -12.00 18.03 9.16
C ASP A 59 -12.56 18.28 7.74
N GLY A 60 -13.34 17.34 7.20
CA GLY A 60 -14.01 17.43 5.90
C GLY A 60 -13.11 17.17 4.68
N SER A 61 -11.84 16.80 4.86
CA SER A 61 -10.93 16.46 3.76
C SER A 61 -11.17 15.08 3.14
N ILE A 62 -11.88 14.19 3.84
CA ILE A 62 -12.24 12.84 3.38
C ILE A 62 -13.77 12.69 3.43
N GLN A 63 -14.36 12.22 2.34
CA GLN A 63 -15.80 11.98 2.23
C GLN A 63 -16.04 10.47 2.17
N ALA A 64 -16.04 9.83 3.33
CA ALA A 64 -16.28 8.40 3.48
C ALA A 64 -17.27 8.12 4.61
N THR A 65 -18.21 7.21 4.38
CA THR A 65 -19.25 6.84 5.36
C THR A 65 -18.84 5.69 6.27
N ASN A 66 -17.88 4.87 5.82
CA ASN A 66 -17.47 3.62 6.45
C ASN A 66 -15.92 3.60 6.61
N PRO A 67 -15.35 4.37 7.55
CA PRO A 67 -13.90 4.56 7.63
C PRO A 67 -13.13 3.30 8.07
N GLY A 68 -13.76 2.38 8.80
CA GLY A 68 -13.13 1.12 9.22
C GLY A 68 -12.86 0.21 8.02
N GLU A 69 -13.90 -0.02 7.22
CA GLU A 69 -13.87 -0.82 6.00
C GLU A 69 -12.94 -0.20 4.95
N LEU A 70 -12.93 1.13 4.85
CA LEU A 70 -12.00 1.86 3.98
C LEU A 70 -10.55 1.66 4.44
N ALA A 71 -10.26 1.71 5.75
CA ALA A 71 -8.93 1.45 6.28
C ALA A 71 -8.45 0.04 5.91
N GLU A 72 -9.29 -0.98 6.11
CA GLU A 72 -8.97 -2.36 5.76
C GLU A 72 -8.69 -2.51 4.25
N ALA A 73 -9.56 -1.96 3.40
CA ALA A 73 -9.42 -2.03 1.95
C ALA A 73 -8.12 -1.36 1.47
N ILE A 74 -7.80 -0.16 1.97
CA ILE A 74 -6.54 0.54 1.67
C ILE A 74 -5.34 -0.33 2.03
N MET A 75 -5.37 -0.98 3.20
CA MET A 75 -4.25 -1.80 3.66
C MET A 75 -4.08 -3.09 2.86
N VAL A 76 -5.17 -3.79 2.53
CA VAL A 76 -5.11 -4.99 1.68
C VAL A 76 -4.61 -4.63 0.28
N LEU A 77 -5.17 -3.60 -0.34
CA LEU A 77 -4.77 -3.19 -1.69
C LEU A 77 -3.30 -2.77 -1.75
N SER A 78 -2.79 -2.10 -0.71
CA SER A 78 -1.39 -1.65 -0.67
C SER A 78 -0.37 -2.74 -0.32
N ASN A 79 -0.70 -3.65 0.61
CA ASN A 79 0.25 -4.64 1.13
C ASN A 79 0.17 -5.99 0.43
N VAL A 80 -0.92 -6.26 -0.31
CA VAL A 80 -1.14 -7.51 -1.03
C VAL A 80 -1.18 -7.27 -2.54
N TRP A 81 -2.08 -6.42 -3.04
CA TRP A 81 -2.27 -6.26 -4.49
C TRP A 81 -1.18 -5.42 -5.18
N LEU A 82 -0.79 -4.30 -4.56
CA LEU A 82 0.31 -3.45 -5.03
C LEU A 82 1.69 -4.02 -4.71
N ASN A 83 1.78 -5.03 -3.85
CA ASN A 83 3.04 -5.56 -3.39
C ASN A 83 3.69 -6.43 -4.48
N PRO A 84 4.83 -6.00 -5.07
CA PRO A 84 5.51 -6.76 -6.13
C PRO A 84 5.97 -8.14 -5.68
N LEU A 85 6.20 -8.36 -4.37
CA LEU A 85 6.55 -9.69 -3.85
C LEU A 85 5.39 -10.68 -3.87
N VAL A 86 4.14 -10.21 -3.85
CA VAL A 86 2.95 -11.08 -3.95
C VAL A 86 2.66 -11.38 -5.41
N SER A 87 2.71 -10.37 -6.28
CA SER A 87 2.49 -10.54 -7.72
C SER A 87 3.32 -9.51 -8.48
N MET A 88 4.44 -9.96 -9.03
CA MET A 88 5.31 -9.15 -9.86
C MET A 88 4.64 -8.83 -11.20
N THR A 89 4.92 -7.66 -11.75
CA THR A 89 4.47 -7.22 -13.08
C THR A 89 5.59 -6.39 -13.74
N ASP A 90 5.44 -6.07 -15.02
CA ASP A 90 6.31 -5.10 -15.69
C ASP A 90 6.06 -3.64 -15.23
N GLU A 91 6.93 -2.72 -15.66
CA GLU A 91 6.87 -1.31 -15.27
C GLU A 91 5.54 -0.66 -15.65
N ALA A 92 5.03 -0.97 -16.84
CA ALA A 92 3.75 -0.45 -17.32
C ALA A 92 2.60 -0.97 -16.45
N GLY A 93 2.59 -2.26 -16.13
CA GLY A 93 1.61 -2.88 -15.25
C GLY A 93 1.66 -2.33 -13.83
N MET A 94 2.86 -2.11 -13.26
CA MET A 94 2.98 -1.53 -11.92
C MET A 94 2.46 -0.09 -11.90
N ARG A 95 2.82 0.72 -12.91
CA ARG A 95 2.29 2.08 -13.08
C ARG A 95 0.76 2.08 -13.17
N ASN A 96 0.20 1.16 -13.95
CA ASN A 96 -1.25 1.01 -14.09
C ASN A 96 -1.90 0.64 -12.76
N ARG A 97 -1.34 -0.31 -12.01
CA ARG A 97 -1.86 -0.67 -10.67
C ARG A 97 -1.84 0.53 -9.73
N CYS A 98 -0.75 1.30 -9.67
CA CYS A 98 -0.68 2.50 -8.83
C CYS A 98 -1.71 3.56 -9.23
N LYS A 99 -1.91 3.78 -10.54
CA LYS A 99 -2.94 4.71 -11.04
C LYS A 99 -4.34 4.24 -10.64
N THR A 100 -4.67 2.97 -10.90
CA THR A 100 -5.95 2.38 -10.52
C THR A 100 -6.18 2.43 -9.01
N PHE A 101 -5.14 2.23 -8.19
CA PHE A 101 -5.23 2.41 -6.74
C PHE A 101 -5.66 3.83 -6.35
N ASN A 102 -5.03 4.86 -6.93
CA ASN A 102 -5.45 6.24 -6.69
C ASN A 102 -6.88 6.50 -7.18
N ASP A 103 -7.24 5.99 -8.37
CA ASP A 103 -8.58 6.18 -8.95
C ASP A 103 -9.67 5.53 -8.06
N LEU A 104 -9.41 4.36 -7.47
CA LEU A 104 -10.33 3.71 -6.52
C LEU A 104 -10.55 4.56 -5.26
N LEU A 105 -9.50 5.24 -4.78
CA LEU A 105 -9.56 6.04 -3.56
C LEU A 105 -10.18 7.43 -3.77
N GLN A 106 -10.24 7.92 -5.01
CA GLN A 106 -10.98 9.15 -5.34
C GLN A 106 -12.45 9.06 -4.93
N GLY A 107 -13.08 7.87 -5.06
CA GLY A 107 -14.46 7.65 -4.63
C GLY A 107 -14.70 7.85 -3.13
N ALA A 108 -13.64 7.82 -2.32
CA ALA A 108 -13.65 8.11 -0.88
C ALA A 108 -13.16 9.54 -0.54
N GLY A 109 -12.94 10.40 -1.55
CA GLY A 109 -12.39 11.74 -1.39
C GLY A 109 -10.86 11.79 -1.23
N ILE A 110 -10.15 10.67 -1.42
CA ILE A 110 -8.69 10.62 -1.32
C ILE A 110 -8.11 10.71 -2.75
N ASN A 111 -7.87 11.94 -3.20
CA ASN A 111 -7.58 12.20 -4.62
C ASN A 111 -6.22 11.67 -5.12
N GLN A 112 -5.18 11.72 -4.29
CA GLN A 112 -3.84 11.26 -4.67
C GLN A 112 -3.09 10.74 -3.45
N LEU A 113 -3.27 9.46 -3.13
CA LEU A 113 -2.51 8.84 -2.05
C LEU A 113 -1.08 8.55 -2.49
N LEU A 114 -0.89 7.92 -3.65
CA LEU A 114 0.42 7.67 -4.25
C LEU A 114 0.81 8.87 -5.13
N ASP A 115 1.88 9.57 -4.75
CA ASP A 115 2.49 10.64 -5.53
C ASP A 115 3.45 10.06 -6.59
N ASP A 116 3.92 10.91 -7.51
CA ASP A 116 4.79 10.47 -8.61
C ASP A 116 6.10 9.84 -8.11
N GLU A 117 6.62 10.31 -6.96
CA GLU A 117 7.82 9.77 -6.33
C GLU A 117 7.59 8.34 -5.82
N MET A 118 6.47 8.09 -5.13
CA MET A 118 6.10 6.75 -4.70
C MET A 118 5.86 5.81 -5.87
N ILE A 119 5.18 6.28 -6.92
CA ILE A 119 4.96 5.49 -8.14
C ILE A 119 6.30 5.11 -8.77
N ALA A 120 7.24 6.05 -8.86
CA ALA A 120 8.59 5.76 -9.34
C ALA A 120 9.32 4.74 -8.45
N GLY A 121 9.13 4.81 -7.12
CA GLY A 121 9.62 3.82 -6.17
C GLY A 121 9.11 2.41 -6.47
N TYR A 122 7.79 2.24 -6.62
CA TYR A 122 7.19 0.94 -6.98
C TYR A 122 7.70 0.41 -8.32
N ILE A 123 7.86 1.26 -9.33
CA ILE A 123 8.39 0.87 -10.64
C ILE A 123 9.86 0.44 -10.52
N SER A 124 10.66 1.14 -9.70
CA SER A 124 12.07 0.79 -9.47
C SER A 124 12.24 -0.59 -8.87
N TYR A 125 11.36 -0.99 -7.93
CA TYR A 125 11.35 -2.35 -7.38
C TYR A 125 11.15 -3.44 -8.45
N CYS A 126 10.34 -3.17 -9.49
CA CYS A 126 10.17 -4.12 -10.59
C CYS A 126 11.41 -4.21 -11.51
N LYS A 127 12.25 -3.17 -11.55
CA LYS A 127 13.50 -3.16 -12.33
C LYS A 127 14.59 -3.98 -11.66
N SER A 128 14.78 -3.80 -10.35
CA SER A 128 15.88 -4.43 -9.60
C SER A 128 15.78 -5.96 -9.52
N GLN A 129 14.57 -6.51 -9.66
CA GLN A 129 14.35 -7.97 -9.68
C GLN A 129 14.36 -8.61 -11.09
N ARG A 130 14.56 -7.83 -12.16
CA ARG A 130 14.72 -8.36 -13.53
C ARG A 130 16.17 -8.55 -13.96
N THR A 131 17.12 -8.07 -13.16
CA THR A 131 18.55 -8.32 -13.36
C THR A 131 18.90 -9.71 -12.85
N ASP A 132 18.51 -10.74 -13.60
CA ASP A 132 19.07 -12.09 -13.62
C ASP A 132 19.10 -12.60 -15.08
#